data_AF-A0A352AZQ1-F1
#
_entry.id   AF-A0A352AZQ1-F1
#
_cell.length_a   1.000
_cell.length_b   1.000
_cell.length_c   1.000
_cell.angle_alpha   90.00
_cell.angle_beta   90.00
_cell.angle_gamma   90.00
#
_symmetry.space_group_name_H-M   'P 1'
#
loop_
_entity.id
_entity.type
_entity.pdbx_description
1 polymer ?
#
loop_
_entity_poly.entity_id
_entity_poly.type
_entity_poly.pdbx_seq_one_letter_code
_entity_poly.pdbx_strand_id
1 'polypeptide(L)'
;MSNRQVTPRTEGWTQKKDESGKPLLQFAEPKRGKPPQHLVDIDPADRAETIKGLGIPGFRAKQLATHYFTHYTSDPADMTDLPKEGREELVQKALPTLLTEVKRLKTDDGKTIKFLWRLFDGALVESVL
;
A
#
# COMPACT_ATOMS: atom_id res chain seq x y z
N MET A 1 51.65 -13.91 16.90
CA MET A 1 50.76 -12.77 16.61
C MET A 1 49.36 -13.32 16.47
N SER A 2 48.42 -12.96 17.35
CA SER A 2 47.05 -13.50 17.35
C SER A 2 46.23 -12.77 16.30
N ASN A 3 45.76 -13.47 15.26
CA ASN A 3 44.86 -12.88 14.28
C ASN A 3 43.54 -12.52 14.95
N ARG A 4 43.22 -11.23 15.01
CA ARG A 4 41.98 -10.71 15.59
C ARG A 4 40.83 -11.08 14.65
N GLN A 5 40.14 -12.18 14.95
CA GLN A 5 38.95 -12.58 14.22
C GLN A 5 37.85 -11.53 14.44
N VAL A 6 37.40 -10.91 13.36
CA VAL A 6 36.25 -10.00 13.38
C VAL A 6 34.99 -10.86 13.19
N THR A 7 34.15 -10.94 14.21
CA THR A 7 32.84 -11.57 14.10
C THR A 7 31.83 -10.56 13.54
N PRO A 8 31.09 -10.88 12.47
CA PRO A 8 30.06 -9.99 11.95
C PRO A 8 29.00 -9.72 13.01
N ARG A 9 28.62 -8.46 13.18
CA ARG A 9 27.50 -8.06 14.05
C ARG A 9 26.23 -8.01 13.22
N THR A 10 25.12 -8.46 13.78
CA THR A 10 23.80 -8.30 13.18
C THR A 10 23.44 -6.81 13.15
N GLU A 11 23.12 -6.30 11.96
CA GLU A 11 22.74 -4.89 11.71
C GLU A 11 21.32 -4.60 12.23
N GLY A 12 21.12 -4.72 13.54
CA GLY A 12 19.85 -4.44 14.20
C GLY A 12 18.76 -5.51 14.06
N TRP A 13 18.97 -6.57 13.26
CA TRP A 13 18.03 -7.70 13.23
C TRP A 13 18.31 -8.69 14.36
N THR A 14 17.25 -9.35 14.85
CA THR A 14 17.35 -10.48 15.79
C THR A 14 16.97 -11.77 15.06
N GLN A 15 17.85 -12.76 15.07
CA GLN A 15 17.60 -14.06 14.45
C GLN A 15 16.56 -14.83 15.26
N LYS A 16 15.43 -15.18 14.63
CA LYS A 16 14.43 -16.07 15.25
C LYS A 16 15.06 -17.45 15.49
N LYS A 17 14.82 -18.00 16.66
CA LYS A 17 15.29 -19.33 17.09
C LYS A 17 14.10 -20.24 17.36
N ASP A 18 14.29 -21.54 17.20
CA ASP A 18 13.33 -22.55 17.64
C ASP A 18 13.39 -22.77 19.16
N GLU A 19 12.54 -23.66 19.68
CA GLU A 19 12.47 -24.02 21.10
C GLU A 19 13.79 -24.61 21.64
N SER A 20 14.64 -25.14 20.76
CA SER A 20 15.96 -25.69 21.08
C SER A 20 17.08 -24.64 20.97
N GLY A 21 16.76 -23.38 20.66
CA GLY A 21 17.71 -22.28 20.53
C GLY A 21 18.50 -22.25 19.22
N LYS A 22 18.18 -23.11 18.25
CA LYS A 22 18.81 -23.12 16.92
C LYS A 22 18.14 -22.11 16.00
N PRO A 23 18.86 -21.55 15.02
CA PRO A 23 18.27 -20.75 13.95
C PRO A 23 17.02 -21.37 13.35
N LEU A 24 15.89 -20.66 13.40
CA LEU A 24 14.69 -21.09 12.71
C LEU A 24 14.88 -20.88 11.20
N LEU A 25 15.05 -21.97 10.46
CA LEU A 25 15.15 -21.94 9.00
C LEU A 25 13.75 -21.93 8.40
N GLN A 26 13.33 -20.76 7.90
CA GLN A 26 12.06 -20.61 7.21
C GLN A 26 12.28 -20.63 5.70
N PHE A 27 12.01 -21.79 5.08
CA PHE A 27 12.12 -21.98 3.62
C PHE A 27 10.84 -21.62 2.86
N ALA A 28 9.71 -21.57 3.57
CA ALA A 28 8.44 -21.13 3.00
C ALA A 28 8.34 -19.60 3.10
N GLU A 29 8.08 -18.94 1.96
CA GLU A 29 7.76 -17.52 1.96
C GLU A 29 6.53 -17.28 2.87
N PRO A 30 6.57 -16.29 3.78
CA PRO A 30 5.40 -15.93 4.57
C PRO A 30 4.23 -15.65 3.62
N LYS A 31 3.14 -16.42 3.72
CA LYS A 31 1.96 -16.19 2.90
C LYS A 31 1.40 -14.81 3.23
N ARG A 32 1.60 -13.86 2.33
CA ARG A 32 1.02 -12.53 2.46
C ARG A 32 -0.46 -12.60 2.07
N GLY A 33 -1.29 -11.84 2.79
CA GLY A 33 -2.72 -11.78 2.50
C GLY A 33 -2.99 -11.18 1.12
N LYS A 34 -4.23 -11.33 0.63
CA LYS A 34 -4.68 -10.55 -0.53
C LYS A 34 -4.81 -9.07 -0.14
N PRO A 35 -4.55 -8.13 -1.06
CA PRO A 35 -4.83 -6.72 -0.78
C PRO A 35 -6.32 -6.53 -0.47
N PRO A 36 -6.67 -5.52 0.35
CA PRO A 36 -8.03 -5.02 0.43
C PRO A 36 -8.56 -4.66 -0.97
N GLN A 37 -9.85 -4.90 -1.20
CA GLN A 37 -10.46 -4.56 -2.49
C GLN A 37 -10.43 -3.04 -2.69
N HIS A 38 -10.01 -2.60 -3.87
CA HIS A 38 -9.99 -1.20 -4.26
C HIS A 38 -11.00 -0.94 -5.37
N LEU A 39 -11.66 0.23 -5.36
CA LEU A 39 -12.67 0.59 -6.37
C LEU A 39 -12.12 0.53 -7.80
N VAL A 40 -10.83 0.77 -7.97
CA VAL A 40 -10.16 0.81 -9.28
C VAL A 40 -9.95 -0.58 -9.90
N ASP A 41 -9.97 -1.62 -9.07
CA ASP A 41 -9.85 -3.01 -9.53
C ASP A 41 -11.19 -3.55 -10.04
N ILE A 42 -12.27 -2.78 -9.88
CA ILE A 42 -13.63 -3.15 -10.24
C ILE A 42 -14.00 -2.55 -11.59
N ASP A 43 -14.56 -3.37 -12.47
CA ASP A 43 -15.11 -2.92 -13.75
C ASP A 43 -16.17 -1.82 -13.52
N PRO A 44 -16.17 -0.74 -14.32
CA PRO A 44 -17.15 0.33 -14.20
C PRO A 44 -18.62 -0.14 -14.06
N ALA A 45 -19.02 -1.22 -14.73
CA ALA A 45 -20.37 -1.76 -14.67
C ALA A 45 -20.73 -2.33 -13.28
N ASP A 46 -19.75 -2.91 -12.57
CA ASP A 46 -19.96 -3.66 -11.33
C ASP A 46 -19.72 -2.82 -10.06
N ARG A 47 -19.16 -1.61 -10.19
CA ARG A 47 -18.79 -0.73 -9.06
C ARG A 47 -19.98 -0.42 -8.16
N ALA A 48 -21.15 -0.13 -8.73
CA ALA A 48 -22.32 0.26 -7.95
C ALA A 48 -22.83 -0.88 -7.06
N GLU A 49 -22.77 -2.12 -7.53
CA GLU A 49 -23.16 -3.30 -6.77
C GLU A 49 -22.09 -3.67 -5.73
N THR A 50 -20.82 -3.67 -6.12
CA THR A 50 -19.71 -4.01 -5.22
C THR A 50 -19.62 -3.05 -4.04
N ILE A 51 -19.77 -1.74 -4.28
CA ILE A 51 -19.74 -0.72 -3.23
C ILE A 51 -20.93 -0.84 -2.28
N LYS A 52 -22.11 -1.29 -2.74
CA LYS A 52 -23.24 -1.64 -1.85
C LYS A 52 -22.88 -2.76 -0.89
N GLY A 53 -22.12 -3.75 -1.35
CA GLY A 53 -21.60 -4.84 -0.50
C GLY A 53 -20.71 -4.35 0.64
N LEU A 54 -20.10 -3.16 0.52
CA LEU A 54 -19.29 -2.52 1.56
C LEU A 54 -20.12 -1.64 2.51
N GLY A 55 -21.45 -1.65 2.40
CA GLY A 55 -22.36 -0.82 3.21
C GLY A 55 -22.43 0.64 2.74
N ILE A 56 -21.94 0.94 1.53
CA ILE A 56 -21.94 2.29 0.96
C ILE A 56 -23.08 2.40 -0.08
N PRO A 57 -23.88 3.47 -0.11
CA PRO A 57 -24.90 3.63 -1.14
C PRO A 57 -24.30 3.59 -2.55
N GLY A 58 -24.80 2.72 -3.43
CA GLY A 58 -24.16 2.41 -4.72
C GLY A 58 -23.93 3.61 -5.65
N PHE A 59 -24.75 4.67 -5.56
CA PHE A 59 -24.53 5.89 -6.35
C PHE A 59 -23.24 6.64 -5.97
N ARG A 60 -22.73 6.45 -4.75
CA ARG A 60 -21.44 7.02 -4.29
C ARG A 60 -20.26 6.47 -5.08
N ALA A 61 -20.38 5.28 -5.66
CA ALA A 61 -19.35 4.69 -6.51
C ALA A 61 -18.97 5.61 -7.68
N LYS A 62 -19.96 6.30 -8.28
CA LYS A 62 -19.71 7.25 -9.36
C LYS A 62 -18.94 8.49 -8.86
N GLN A 63 -19.30 9.03 -7.70
CA GLN A 63 -18.60 10.18 -7.12
C GLN A 63 -17.14 9.84 -6.81
N LEU A 64 -16.91 8.71 -6.12
CA LEU A 64 -15.56 8.22 -5.82
C LEU A 64 -14.74 7.99 -7.09
N ALA A 65 -15.34 7.39 -8.12
CA ALA A 65 -14.69 7.17 -9.41
C ALA A 65 -14.32 8.50 -10.10
N THR A 66 -15.20 9.51 -10.06
CA THR A 66 -14.88 10.84 -10.60
C THR A 66 -13.71 11.49 -9.86
N HIS A 67 -13.68 11.45 -8.53
CA HIS A 67 -12.55 11.98 -7.76
C HIS A 67 -11.24 11.28 -8.12
N TYR A 68 -11.26 9.95 -8.22
CA TYR A 68 -10.06 9.18 -8.49
C TYR A 68 -9.57 9.33 -9.95
N PHE A 69 -10.45 9.11 -10.94
CA PHE A 69 -10.06 9.04 -12.35
C PHE A 69 -10.06 10.40 -13.07
N THR A 70 -10.78 11.40 -12.55
CA THR A 70 -10.90 12.72 -13.18
C THR A 70 -10.20 13.81 -12.39
N HIS A 71 -10.30 13.79 -11.05
CA HIS A 71 -9.64 14.78 -10.20
C HIS A 71 -8.29 14.30 -9.66
N TYR A 72 -7.91 13.04 -9.92
CA TYR A 72 -6.63 12.44 -9.52
C TYR A 72 -6.36 12.56 -8.01
N THR A 73 -7.40 12.47 -7.19
CA THR A 73 -7.29 12.52 -5.73
C THR A 73 -7.96 11.30 -5.08
N SER A 74 -7.33 10.82 -4.03
CA SER A 74 -7.90 9.89 -3.05
C SER A 74 -7.99 10.50 -1.65
N ASP A 75 -7.74 11.81 -1.52
CA ASP A 75 -7.82 12.54 -0.26
C ASP A 75 -9.29 12.85 0.09
N PRO A 76 -9.82 12.34 1.22
CA PRO A 76 -11.17 12.66 1.66
C PRO A 76 -11.43 14.17 1.81
N ALA A 77 -10.42 14.98 2.14
CA ALA A 77 -10.60 16.42 2.29
C ALA A 77 -11.09 17.09 0.99
N ASP A 78 -10.62 16.59 -0.16
CA ASP A 78 -10.94 17.13 -1.48
C ASP A 78 -12.29 16.62 -2.03
N MET A 79 -12.84 15.54 -1.47
CA MET A 79 -14.10 14.93 -1.91
C MET A 79 -15.32 15.60 -1.27
N THR A 80 -15.51 16.89 -1.54
CA THR A 80 -16.46 17.75 -0.82
C THR A 80 -17.94 17.44 -1.05
N ASP A 81 -18.28 16.71 -2.12
CA ASP A 81 -19.63 16.22 -2.44
C ASP A 81 -20.00 14.91 -1.71
N LEU A 82 -19.07 14.36 -0.93
CA LEU A 82 -19.32 13.30 0.05
C LEU A 82 -19.75 13.88 1.40
N PRO A 83 -20.57 13.15 2.19
CA PRO A 83 -20.98 13.58 3.52
C PRO A 83 -19.75 13.93 4.36
N LYS A 84 -19.81 15.04 5.11
CA LYS A 84 -18.70 15.45 5.99
C LYS A 84 -18.48 14.41 7.09
N GLU A 85 -19.57 13.97 7.72
CA GLU A 85 -19.54 12.91 8.71
C GLU A 85 -19.28 11.55 8.02
N GLY A 86 -18.31 10.80 8.54
CA GLY A 86 -17.94 9.49 7.99
C GLY A 86 -17.22 9.53 6.64
N ARG A 87 -16.79 10.71 6.15
CA ARG A 87 -16.13 10.84 4.85
C ARG A 87 -14.86 9.99 4.76
N GLU A 88 -14.00 10.12 5.76
CA GLU A 88 -12.73 9.40 5.81
C GLU A 88 -12.96 7.90 5.79
N GLU A 89 -13.90 7.40 6.61
CA GLU A 89 -14.25 5.98 6.65
C GLU A 89 -14.81 5.49 5.31
N LEU A 90 -15.71 6.25 4.68
CA LEU A 90 -16.29 5.92 3.38
C LEU A 90 -15.19 5.81 2.31
N VAL A 91 -14.30 6.80 2.24
CA VAL A 91 -13.19 6.81 1.28
C VAL A 91 -12.23 5.65 1.57
N GLN A 92 -11.85 5.41 2.83
CA GLN A 92 -10.95 4.31 3.19
C GLN A 92 -11.53 2.92 2.88
N LYS A 93 -12.85 2.74 2.99
CA LYS A 93 -13.51 1.48 2.60
C LYS A 93 -13.46 1.22 1.10
N ALA A 94 -13.59 2.26 0.28
CA ALA A 94 -13.66 2.12 -1.18
C ALA A 94 -12.30 2.28 -1.89
N LEU A 95 -11.41 3.09 -1.31
CA LEU A 95 -10.10 3.47 -1.84
C LEU A 95 -9.02 3.28 -0.76
N PRO A 96 -8.83 2.06 -0.22
CA PRO A 96 -7.83 1.80 0.80
C PRO A 96 -6.42 2.12 0.29
N THR A 97 -5.54 2.61 1.15
CA THR A 97 -4.15 2.87 0.77
C THR A 97 -3.40 1.56 0.47
N LEU A 98 -3.08 1.34 -0.81
CA LEU A 98 -2.31 0.16 -1.26
C LEU A 98 -0.83 0.46 -1.53
N LEU A 99 -0.49 1.73 -1.74
CA LEU A 99 0.86 2.22 -2.05
C LEU A 99 1.21 3.38 -1.12
N THR A 100 2.35 3.29 -0.45
CA THR A 100 2.92 4.39 0.33
C THR A 100 4.25 4.81 -0.30
N GLU A 101 4.40 6.08 -0.66
CA GLU A 101 5.68 6.61 -1.16
C GLU A 101 6.73 6.58 -0.04
N VAL A 102 7.84 5.88 -0.25
CA VAL A 102 8.95 5.79 0.71
C VAL A 102 10.07 6.75 0.33
N LYS A 103 10.35 6.88 -0.96
CA LYS A 103 11.43 7.71 -1.47
C LYS A 103 11.12 8.22 -2.87
N ARG A 104 11.54 9.45 -3.13
CA ARG A 104 11.52 10.09 -4.45
C ARG A 104 12.93 10.50 -4.83
N LEU A 105 13.35 10.12 -6.03
CA LEU A 105 14.61 10.53 -6.63
C LEU A 105 14.32 11.19 -7.97
N LYS A 106 15.02 12.29 -8.26
CA LYS A 106 14.84 13.08 -9.47
C LYS A 106 16.21 13.34 -10.09
N THR A 107 16.33 13.20 -11.41
CA THR A 107 17.55 13.58 -12.14
C THR A 107 17.75 15.09 -12.14
N ASP A 108 18.98 15.54 -12.41
CA ASP A 108 19.34 16.97 -12.39
C ASP A 108 18.51 17.80 -13.38
N ASP A 109 18.22 17.25 -14.57
CA ASP A 109 17.37 17.87 -15.58
C ASP A 109 15.87 17.76 -15.28
N GLY A 110 15.53 16.99 -14.25
CA GLY A 110 14.18 16.79 -13.76
C GLY A 110 13.22 16.03 -14.67
N LYS A 111 13.74 15.40 -15.74
CA LYS A 111 12.93 14.66 -16.72
C LYS A 111 12.73 13.20 -16.38
N THR A 112 13.41 12.70 -15.35
CA THR A 112 13.23 11.34 -14.85
C THR A 112 13.03 11.36 -13.35
N ILE A 113 11.93 10.78 -12.90
CA ILE A 113 11.58 10.67 -11.49
C ILE A 113 11.40 9.20 -11.14
N LYS A 114 12.24 8.70 -10.22
CA LYS A 114 12.10 7.36 -9.66
C LYS A 114 11.43 7.41 -8.30
N PHE A 115 10.37 6.63 -8.16
CA PHE A 115 9.63 6.46 -6.92
C PHE A 115 9.92 5.08 -6.33
N LEU A 116 10.14 5.02 -5.02
CA LEU A 116 10.12 3.78 -4.25
C LEU A 116 8.81 3.73 -3.48
N TRP A 117 8.01 2.70 -3.74
CA TRP A 117 6.73 2.46 -3.09
C TRP A 117 6.81 1.29 -2.13
N ARG A 118 6.12 1.40 -1.01
CA ARG A 118 5.80 0.27 -0.13
C ARG A 118 4.36 -0.17 -0.41
N LEU A 119 4.19 -1.45 -0.74
CA LEU A 119 2.88 -2.07 -0.93
C LEU A 119 2.21 -2.36 0.43
N PHE A 120 0.91 -2.69 0.40
CA PHE A 120 0.11 -3.09 1.57
C PHE A 120 0.73 -4.23 2.41
N ASP A 121 1.52 -5.10 1.79
CA ASP A 121 2.16 -6.26 2.39
C ASP A 121 3.61 -6.00 2.84
N GLY A 122 4.07 -4.75 2.69
CA GLY A 122 5.42 -4.31 3.03
C GLY A 122 6.45 -4.50 1.92
N ALA A 123 6.10 -5.14 0.79
CA ALA A 123 7.00 -5.26 -0.35
C ALA A 123 7.37 -3.88 -0.91
N LEU A 124 8.55 -3.80 -1.54
CA LEU A 124 9.02 -2.59 -2.20
C LEU A 124 8.99 -2.75 -3.72
N VAL A 125 8.42 -1.78 -4.41
CA VAL A 125 8.41 -1.70 -5.88
C VAL A 125 8.82 -0.31 -6.33
N GLU A 126 9.38 -0.20 -7.53
CA GLU A 126 9.79 1.08 -8.10
C GLU A 126 8.94 1.42 -9.34
N SER A 127 8.62 2.70 -9.51
CA SER A 127 8.13 3.24 -10.78
C SER A 127 9.05 4.36 -11.27
N VAL A 128 9.13 4.52 -12.58
CA VAL A 128 9.90 5.60 -13.22
C VAL A 128 8.96 6.37 -14.14
N LEU A 129 8.89 7.68 -13.91
CA LEU A 129 8.24 8.65 -14.79
C LEU A 129 9.29 9.37 -15.63
#